data_AF-A0A2U3CGT1-F1
#
_entry.id   AF-A0A2U3CGT1-F1
#
_cell.length_a   1.000
_cell.length_b   1.000
_cell.length_c   1.000
_cell.angle_alpha   90.00
_cell.angle_beta   90.00
_cell.angle_gamma   90.00
#
_symmetry.space_group_name_H-M   'P 1'
#
loop_
_entity.id
_entity.type
_entity.pdbx_description
1 polymer ?
#
loop_
_entity_poly.entity_id
_entity_poly.type
_entity_poly.pdbx_seq_one_letter_code
_entity_poly.pdbx_strand_id
1 'polypeptide(L)'
;MKDSGKIDPRNKLNALSGKEWIRFTKSWFIADGKPSDISHEIDLHPASFPPSMIEEFINFFTKPGEIVLDPFLGTGSTLVACENTARKGIGIELYPKYFKTAKSRTKFPVLEGDVRILLPTLEKQSFSLCITSPPYWRILKKKKDYNQQERLEKGLDLQYGQNPLDLGMIEEKEDFLNELVDIFTKIHELLLPQGHLIVFIQNVRDKGEMIPLAFELPLRLTKWYSFLGERIWLQNQKNLRPYGYPYSFVSNVHHHYALILKKRK
;
A
#
# COMPACT_ATOMS: atom_id res chain seq x y z
N MET A 1 11.65 31.02 -6.60
CA MET A 1 10.76 31.76 -5.69
C MET A 1 11.18 31.44 -4.26
N LYS A 2 11.49 32.45 -3.44
CA LYS A 2 11.71 32.25 -1.99
C LYS A 2 10.35 31.98 -1.37
N ASP A 3 10.09 30.72 -1.00
CA ASP A 3 8.84 30.34 -0.35
C ASP A 3 8.81 30.91 1.08
N SER A 4 7.70 31.56 1.43
CA SER A 4 7.50 32.23 2.72
C SER A 4 7.14 31.26 3.85
N GLY A 5 7.03 29.95 3.56
CA GLY A 5 6.55 28.94 4.50
C GLY A 5 5.05 29.02 4.78
N LYS A 6 4.33 29.93 4.10
CA LYS A 6 2.87 30.08 4.21
C LYS A 6 2.17 29.13 3.24
N ILE A 7 1.05 28.56 3.68
CA ILE A 7 0.16 27.76 2.83
C ILE A 7 -0.60 28.72 1.90
N ASP A 8 -0.58 28.45 0.59
CA ASP A 8 -1.36 29.22 -0.37
C ASP A 8 -2.86 28.95 -0.14
N PRO A 9 -3.72 29.99 0.03
CA PRO A 9 -5.15 29.79 0.29
C PRO A 9 -5.89 29.09 -0.84
N ARG A 10 -5.33 29.04 -2.05
CA ARG A 10 -5.88 28.30 -3.20
C ARG A 10 -5.57 26.81 -3.13
N ASN A 11 -4.72 26.37 -2.20
CA ASN A 11 -4.39 24.95 -2.02
C ASN A 11 -5.62 24.20 -1.49
N LYS A 12 -6.29 23.49 -2.40
CA LYS A 12 -7.45 22.66 -2.09
C LYS A 12 -7.08 21.21 -1.76
N LEU A 13 -5.86 20.77 -2.07
CA LEU A 13 -5.46 19.36 -1.93
C LEU A 13 -5.00 19.04 -0.50
N ASN A 14 -4.19 19.91 0.10
CA ASN A 14 -3.57 19.65 1.40
C ASN A 14 -3.32 20.95 2.18
N ALA A 15 -2.65 20.82 3.31
CA ALA A 15 -2.27 21.91 4.20
C ALA A 15 -0.73 22.09 4.24
N LEU A 16 -0.06 22.01 3.09
CA LEU A 16 1.40 22.14 2.97
C LEU A 16 1.80 23.48 2.36
N SER A 17 2.93 24.02 2.82
CA SER A 17 3.67 25.10 2.15
C SER A 17 4.33 24.60 0.86
N GLY A 18 4.79 25.51 -0.01
CA GLY A 18 5.48 25.13 -1.25
C GLY A 18 6.76 24.33 -1.01
N LYS A 19 7.49 24.62 0.07
CA LYS A 19 8.72 23.94 0.48
C LYS A 19 8.43 22.50 0.89
N GLU A 20 7.39 22.27 1.68
CA GLU A 20 6.95 20.94 2.07
C GLU A 20 6.43 20.16 0.86
N TRP A 21 5.71 20.83 -0.04
CA TRP A 21 5.19 20.25 -1.26
C TRP A 21 6.28 19.68 -2.16
N ILE A 22 7.33 20.47 -2.44
CA ILE A 22 8.41 20.06 -3.35
C ILE A 22 9.15 18.82 -2.83
N ARG A 23 9.30 18.68 -1.50
CA ARG A 23 9.94 17.50 -0.91
C ARG A 23 9.23 16.20 -1.30
N PHE A 24 7.90 16.20 -1.25
CA PHE A 24 7.09 15.03 -1.60
C PHE A 24 7.17 14.69 -3.09
N THR A 25 7.36 15.69 -3.96
CA THR A 25 7.40 15.47 -5.43
C THR A 25 8.64 14.74 -5.95
N LYS A 26 9.58 14.38 -5.07
CA LYS A 26 10.71 13.53 -5.44
C LYS A 26 10.21 12.14 -5.86
N SER A 27 10.64 11.69 -7.03
CA SER A 27 10.21 10.42 -7.65
C SER A 27 10.65 9.17 -6.90
N TRP A 28 11.52 9.29 -5.90
CA TRP A 28 11.94 8.19 -5.04
C TRP A 28 12.19 8.67 -3.61
N PHE A 29 12.08 7.75 -2.67
CA PHE A 29 12.33 8.00 -1.26
C PHE A 29 12.76 6.71 -0.54
N ILE A 30 13.39 6.89 0.62
CA ILE A 30 13.74 5.81 1.54
C ILE A 30 12.89 6.04 2.78
N ALA A 31 12.26 4.99 3.28
CA ALA A 31 11.49 5.04 4.52
C ALA A 31 11.72 3.74 5.29
N ASP A 32 12.61 3.84 6.27
CA ASP A 32 13.08 2.70 7.06
C ASP A 32 12.23 2.50 8.34
N GLY A 33 11.23 3.35 8.54
CA GLY A 33 10.41 3.43 9.74
C GLY A 33 11.11 4.16 10.89
N LYS A 34 10.32 4.78 11.78
CA LYS A 34 10.85 5.30 13.05
C LYS A 34 11.01 4.14 14.04
N PRO A 35 11.89 4.25 15.06
CA PRO A 35 11.94 3.26 16.14
C PRO A 35 10.60 3.02 16.83
N SER A 36 9.75 4.05 16.91
CA SER A 36 8.37 3.97 17.42
C SER A 36 7.41 3.18 16.53
N ASP A 37 7.77 3.01 15.25
CA ASP A 37 7.00 2.23 14.27
C ASP A 37 7.35 0.74 14.33
N ILE A 38 8.32 0.35 15.17
CA ILE A 38 8.84 -1.01 15.29
C ILE A 38 8.40 -1.56 16.65
N SER A 39 7.51 -2.54 16.64
CA SER A 39 7.14 -3.33 17.82
C SER A 39 7.15 -4.80 17.43
N HIS A 40 7.45 -5.69 18.37
CA HIS A 40 7.51 -7.15 18.13
C HIS A 40 6.25 -7.71 17.45
N GLU A 41 5.08 -7.10 17.66
CA GLU A 41 3.81 -7.51 17.04
C GLU A 41 3.65 -7.05 15.57
N ILE A 42 4.36 -5.99 15.15
CA ILE A 42 4.39 -5.49 13.76
C ILE A 42 5.32 -6.36 12.92
N ASP A 43 6.45 -6.79 13.49
CA ASP A 43 7.46 -7.60 12.80
C ASP A 43 6.93 -8.97 12.33
N LEU A 44 5.86 -9.47 12.96
CA LEU A 44 5.20 -10.71 12.55
C LEU A 44 4.63 -10.62 11.14
N HIS A 45 4.25 -9.44 10.65
CA HIS A 45 3.65 -9.26 9.33
C HIS A 45 4.72 -9.04 8.24
N PRO A 46 4.82 -9.92 7.21
CA PRO A 46 5.90 -9.87 6.20
C PRO A 46 6.01 -8.61 5.37
N ALA A 47 4.95 -7.79 5.30
CA ALA A 47 4.84 -6.70 4.33
C ALA A 47 4.19 -5.43 4.90
N SER A 48 4.32 -5.14 6.20
CA SER A 48 3.78 -3.89 6.75
C SER A 48 4.66 -2.70 6.41
N PHE A 49 4.06 -1.64 5.91
CA PHE A 49 4.70 -0.34 5.73
C PHE A 49 4.77 0.44 7.04
N PRO A 50 5.83 1.24 7.29
CA PRO A 50 5.88 2.10 8.46
C PRO A 50 4.78 3.18 8.43
N PRO A 51 4.04 3.43 9.52
CA PRO A 51 3.06 4.51 9.59
C PRO A 51 3.63 5.86 9.16
N SER A 52 4.87 6.19 9.56
CA SER A 52 5.50 7.46 9.17
C SER A 52 5.63 7.66 7.66
N MET A 53 5.79 6.58 6.90
CA MET A 53 5.80 6.65 5.44
C MET A 53 4.42 7.01 4.92
N ILE A 54 3.38 6.37 5.44
CA ILE A 54 1.99 6.58 5.04
C ILE A 54 1.52 7.99 5.43
N GLU A 55 1.99 8.53 6.56
CA GLU A 55 1.74 9.92 6.98
C GLU A 55 2.13 10.93 5.90
N GLU A 56 3.23 10.72 5.17
CA GLU A 56 3.63 11.63 4.08
C GLU A 56 2.60 11.67 2.96
N PHE A 57 2.06 10.51 2.58
CA PHE A 57 1.03 10.41 1.53
C PHE A 57 -0.31 10.97 2.00
N ILE A 58 -0.74 10.65 3.23
CA ILE A 58 -1.97 11.20 3.81
C ILE A 58 -1.86 12.73 3.88
N ASN A 59 -0.74 13.27 4.38
CA ASN A 59 -0.55 14.72 4.44
C ASN A 59 -0.56 15.38 3.06
N PHE A 60 -0.05 14.72 2.03
CA PHE A 60 0.01 15.30 0.69
C PHE A 60 -1.31 15.21 -0.07
N PHE A 61 -2.10 14.15 0.10
CA PHE A 61 -3.33 13.93 -0.67
C PHE A 61 -4.62 14.24 0.09
N THR A 62 -4.53 14.71 1.33
CA THR A 62 -5.71 15.04 2.16
C THR A 62 -5.49 16.26 3.05
N LYS A 63 -6.59 16.81 3.56
CA LYS A 63 -6.61 17.77 4.67
C LYS A 63 -6.98 17.12 6.01
N PRO A 64 -6.60 17.73 7.15
CA PRO A 64 -7.07 17.27 8.46
C PRO A 64 -8.60 17.13 8.50
N GLY A 65 -9.08 16.07 9.16
CA GLY A 65 -10.49 15.72 9.26
C GLY A 65 -11.06 14.88 8.10
N GLU A 66 -10.38 14.81 6.97
CA GLU A 66 -10.78 13.99 5.83
C GLU A 66 -10.62 12.49 6.10
N ILE A 67 -11.31 11.67 5.30
CA ILE A 67 -11.42 10.22 5.51
C ILE A 67 -10.55 9.46 4.51
N VAL A 68 -9.75 8.53 5.03
CA VAL A 68 -8.86 7.64 4.28
C VAL A 68 -9.39 6.20 4.33
N LEU A 69 -9.34 5.50 3.20
CA LEU A 69 -9.67 4.08 3.10
C LEU A 69 -8.41 3.23 2.90
N ASP A 70 -8.31 2.10 3.62
CA ASP A 70 -7.37 1.02 3.32
C ASP A 70 -8.10 -0.32 3.17
N PRO A 71 -8.37 -0.80 1.94
CA PRO A 71 -9.07 -2.05 1.69
C PRO A 71 -8.27 -3.32 2.04
N PHE A 72 -6.97 -3.21 2.32
CA PHE A 72 -6.08 -4.32 2.65
C PHE A 72 -5.20 -3.93 3.85
N LEU A 73 -5.84 -3.73 5.00
CA LEU A 73 -5.29 -2.99 6.13
C LEU A 73 -4.07 -3.66 6.79
N GLY A 74 -4.00 -4.99 6.80
CA GLY A 74 -2.97 -5.74 7.52
C GLY A 74 -2.98 -5.40 9.00
N THR A 75 -1.81 -5.01 9.54
CA THR A 75 -1.66 -4.65 10.97
C THR A 75 -2.08 -3.22 11.31
N GLY A 76 -2.68 -2.46 10.39
CA GLY A 76 -3.29 -1.16 10.74
C GLY A 76 -2.41 0.07 10.57
N SER A 77 -1.26 -0.01 9.88
CA SER A 77 -0.34 1.13 9.71
C SER A 77 -1.01 2.38 9.14
N THR A 78 -1.93 2.21 8.18
CA THR A 78 -2.65 3.33 7.57
C THR A 78 -3.53 4.06 8.59
N LEU A 79 -4.23 3.34 9.48
CA LEU A 79 -5.10 3.96 10.49
C LEU A 79 -4.29 4.65 11.60
N VAL A 80 -3.13 4.12 11.96
CA VAL A 80 -2.17 4.81 12.84
C VAL A 80 -1.70 6.12 12.20
N ALA A 81 -1.36 6.09 10.91
CA ALA A 81 -0.96 7.30 10.17
C ALA A 81 -2.10 8.33 10.07
N CYS A 82 -3.36 7.89 9.91
CA CYS A 82 -4.52 8.78 10.00
C CYS A 82 -4.59 9.48 11.36
N GLU A 83 -4.41 8.75 12.45
CA GLU A 83 -4.48 9.30 13.81
C GLU A 83 -3.37 10.34 14.03
N ASN A 84 -2.13 9.98 13.70
CA ASN A 84 -0.96 10.86 13.83
C ASN A 84 -1.08 12.15 13.01
N THR A 85 -1.88 12.14 11.96
CA THR A 85 -2.09 13.28 11.07
C THR A 85 -3.46 13.94 11.25
N ALA A 86 -4.23 13.59 12.27
CA ALA A 86 -5.57 14.14 12.51
C ALA A 86 -6.54 13.95 11.33
N ARG A 87 -6.44 12.81 10.62
CA ARG A 87 -7.42 12.33 9.63
C ARG A 87 -8.26 11.22 10.24
N LYS A 88 -9.40 10.92 9.64
CA LYS A 88 -10.18 9.71 9.94
C LYS A 88 -9.74 8.59 9.00
N GLY A 89 -9.91 7.35 9.43
CA GLY A 89 -9.64 6.20 8.58
C GLY A 89 -10.70 5.12 8.70
N ILE A 90 -10.83 4.29 7.67
CA ILE A 90 -11.55 3.02 7.70
C ILE A 90 -10.66 1.99 7.03
N GLY A 91 -10.53 0.80 7.61
CA GLY A 91 -9.77 -0.29 7.00
C GLY A 91 -10.53 -1.60 6.97
N ILE A 92 -10.22 -2.43 5.98
CA ILE A 92 -10.77 -3.78 5.83
C ILE A 92 -9.62 -4.78 5.96
N GLU A 93 -9.82 -5.83 6.75
CA GLU A 93 -8.84 -6.91 6.93
C GLU A 93 -9.52 -8.28 6.86
N LEU A 94 -8.96 -9.18 6.05
CA LEU A 94 -9.52 -10.50 5.81
C LEU A 94 -9.20 -11.49 6.94
N TYR A 95 -8.01 -11.41 7.52
CA TYR A 95 -7.54 -12.39 8.48
C TYR A 95 -7.83 -11.97 9.92
N PRO A 96 -8.54 -12.81 10.72
CA PRO A 96 -8.89 -12.50 12.10
C PRO A 96 -7.69 -12.13 12.99
N LYS A 97 -6.51 -12.71 12.72
CA LYS A 97 -5.27 -12.40 13.45
C LYS A 97 -4.85 -10.94 13.25
N TYR A 98 -4.71 -10.51 12.00
CA TYR A 98 -4.29 -9.13 11.67
C TYR A 98 -5.39 -8.13 11.98
N PHE A 99 -6.66 -8.51 11.82
CA PHE A 99 -7.80 -7.71 12.26
C PHE A 99 -7.70 -7.36 13.75
N LYS A 100 -7.43 -8.34 14.61
CA LYS A 100 -7.25 -8.11 16.06
C LYS A 100 -6.08 -7.17 16.35
N THR A 101 -4.95 -7.35 15.67
CA THR A 101 -3.79 -6.46 15.79
C THR A 101 -4.11 -5.03 15.32
N ALA A 102 -4.75 -4.87 14.17
CA ALA A 102 -5.13 -3.54 13.68
C ALA A 102 -6.11 -2.84 14.63
N LYS A 103 -7.11 -3.58 15.14
CA LYS A 103 -8.13 -3.07 16.07
C LYS A 103 -7.54 -2.63 17.41
N SER A 104 -6.48 -3.26 17.90
CA SER A 104 -5.83 -2.83 19.15
C SER A 104 -4.98 -1.55 18.99
N ARG A 105 -4.61 -1.18 17.76
CA ARG A 105 -3.69 -0.08 17.46
C ARG A 105 -4.38 1.24 17.11
N THR A 106 -5.70 1.23 16.92
CA THR A 106 -6.43 2.40 16.46
C THR A 106 -7.83 2.47 17.05
N LYS A 107 -8.33 3.69 17.21
CA LYS A 107 -9.73 3.96 17.57
C LYS A 107 -10.67 3.98 16.37
N PHE A 108 -10.13 3.90 15.15
CA PHE A 108 -10.92 3.98 13.93
C PHE A 108 -11.59 2.64 13.56
N PRO A 109 -12.67 2.66 12.74
CA PRO A 109 -13.31 1.44 12.30
C PRO A 109 -12.36 0.52 11.52
N VAL A 110 -12.28 -0.73 11.98
CA VAL A 110 -11.70 -1.86 11.25
C VAL A 110 -12.83 -2.84 10.96
N LEU A 111 -12.99 -3.23 9.71
CA LEU A 111 -13.99 -4.19 9.27
C LEU A 111 -13.30 -5.54 8.99
N GLU A 112 -13.79 -6.60 9.62
CA GLU A 112 -13.30 -7.96 9.39
C GLU A 112 -14.05 -8.61 8.23
N GLY A 113 -13.32 -9.05 7.20
CA GLY A 113 -13.90 -9.85 6.12
C GLY A 113 -13.33 -9.54 4.74
N ASP A 114 -14.00 -10.09 3.73
CA ASP A 114 -13.60 -9.95 2.34
C ASP A 114 -13.93 -8.56 1.80
N VAL A 115 -12.90 -7.87 1.29
CA VAL A 115 -13.01 -6.58 0.63
C VAL A 115 -14.06 -6.56 -0.49
N ARG A 116 -14.24 -7.67 -1.22
CA ARG A 116 -15.20 -7.77 -2.32
C ARG A 116 -16.65 -7.66 -1.85
N ILE A 117 -16.92 -8.07 -0.61
CA ILE A 117 -18.24 -8.05 0.03
C ILE A 117 -18.45 -6.74 0.79
N LEU A 118 -17.40 -6.24 1.46
CA LEU A 118 -17.51 -5.09 2.35
C LEU A 118 -17.50 -3.74 1.61
N LEU A 119 -16.76 -3.60 0.50
CA LEU A 119 -16.72 -2.32 -0.24
C LEU A 119 -18.10 -1.82 -0.67
N PRO A 120 -19.01 -2.66 -1.24
CA PRO A 120 -20.36 -2.22 -1.60
C PRO A 120 -21.22 -1.73 -0.43
N THR A 121 -20.86 -2.05 0.82
CA THR A 121 -21.60 -1.62 2.02
C THR A 121 -21.19 -0.24 2.51
N LEU A 122 -20.07 0.29 2.02
CA LEU A 122 -19.57 1.61 2.40
C LEU A 122 -20.32 2.72 1.68
N GLU A 123 -20.42 3.88 2.34
CA GLU A 123 -21.03 5.07 1.77
C GLU A 123 -20.24 5.56 0.55
N LYS A 124 -20.93 5.79 -0.57
CA LYS A 124 -20.32 6.30 -1.80
C LYS A 124 -19.84 7.74 -1.61
N GLN A 125 -18.80 8.12 -2.36
CA GLN A 125 -18.23 9.48 -2.34
C GLN A 125 -17.89 10.01 -0.93
N SER A 126 -17.34 9.16 -0.06
CA SER A 126 -17.03 9.51 1.33
C SER A 126 -15.52 9.63 1.62
N PHE A 127 -14.67 9.11 0.74
CA PHE A 127 -13.22 9.03 0.97
C PHE A 127 -12.44 10.01 0.08
N SER A 128 -11.54 10.79 0.68
CA SER A 128 -10.61 11.66 -0.07
C SER A 128 -9.45 10.87 -0.70
N LEU A 129 -9.03 9.81 -0.01
CA LEU A 129 -7.87 9.01 -0.35
C LEU A 129 -8.16 7.53 -0.07
N CYS A 130 -7.84 6.67 -1.03
CA CYS A 130 -7.60 5.26 -0.79
C CYS A 130 -6.08 5.03 -0.89
N ILE A 131 -5.46 4.44 0.13
CA ILE A 131 -4.03 4.12 0.14
C ILE A 131 -3.84 2.71 0.69
N THR A 132 -3.12 1.87 -0.05
CA THR A 132 -3.08 0.43 0.30
C THR A 132 -1.90 -0.30 -0.35
N SER A 133 -1.65 -1.52 0.12
CA SER A 133 -0.89 -2.55 -0.58
C SER A 133 -1.72 -3.82 -0.69
N PRO A 134 -2.20 -4.18 -1.88
CA PRO A 134 -2.88 -5.44 -2.05
C PRO A 134 -1.96 -6.63 -1.72
N PRO A 135 -2.54 -7.82 -1.46
CA PRO A 135 -1.79 -9.06 -1.37
C PRO A 135 -0.90 -9.26 -2.60
N TYR A 136 0.31 -9.77 -2.42
CA TYR A 136 1.23 -10.00 -3.53
C TYR A 136 0.92 -11.31 -4.25
N TRP A 137 0.79 -11.26 -5.58
CA TRP A 137 0.50 -12.43 -6.41
C TRP A 137 1.52 -13.56 -6.19
N ARG A 138 1.04 -14.70 -5.68
CA ARG A 138 1.76 -15.97 -5.52
C ARG A 138 3.08 -15.92 -4.75
N ILE A 139 3.41 -14.82 -4.05
CA ILE A 139 4.67 -14.72 -3.30
C ILE A 139 4.75 -15.81 -2.21
N LEU A 140 3.61 -16.23 -1.66
CA LEU A 140 3.53 -17.22 -0.58
C LEU A 140 3.56 -18.68 -1.06
N LYS A 141 3.34 -18.95 -2.36
CA LYS A 141 3.43 -20.28 -2.98
C LYS A 141 4.83 -20.63 -3.49
N LYS A 142 5.77 -19.66 -3.50
CA LYS A 142 7.14 -19.90 -3.95
C LYS A 142 7.89 -20.78 -2.95
N LYS A 143 8.62 -21.79 -3.47
CA LYS A 143 9.51 -22.67 -2.69
C LYS A 143 10.40 -21.82 -1.77
N LYS A 144 10.69 -22.36 -0.58
CA LYS A 144 11.54 -21.77 0.46
C LYS A 144 12.77 -21.10 -0.15
N ASP A 145 12.80 -19.77 -0.12
CA ASP A 145 13.98 -18.97 -0.44
C ASP A 145 14.72 -18.62 0.87
N TYR A 146 15.97 -18.17 0.78
CA TYR A 146 16.82 -17.80 1.93
C TYR A 146 16.12 -16.83 2.89
N ASN A 147 15.31 -15.91 2.37
CA ASN A 147 14.53 -14.95 3.18
C ASN A 147 13.43 -15.63 4.02
N GLN A 148 12.88 -16.77 3.59
CA GLN A 148 11.91 -17.53 4.40
C GLN A 148 12.60 -18.31 5.52
N GLN A 149 13.84 -18.77 5.32
CA GLN A 149 14.63 -19.41 6.40
C GLN A 149 14.97 -18.41 7.51
N GLU A 150 15.46 -17.21 7.16
CA GLU A 150 15.77 -16.18 8.15
C GLU A 150 14.53 -15.71 8.95
N ARG A 151 13.36 -15.69 8.32
CA ARG A 151 12.08 -15.37 8.99
C ARG A 151 11.64 -16.46 9.96
N LEU A 152 11.81 -17.74 9.60
CA LEU A 152 11.56 -18.86 10.50
C LEU A 152 12.45 -18.83 11.74
N GLU A 153 13.74 -18.55 11.54
CA GLU A 153 14.72 -18.42 12.62
C GLU A 153 14.37 -17.28 13.59
N LYS A 154 13.71 -16.23 13.08
CA LYS A 154 13.21 -15.08 13.86
C LYS A 154 11.79 -15.26 14.40
N GLY A 155 11.14 -16.40 14.19
CA GLY A 155 9.77 -16.67 14.65
C GLY A 155 8.69 -15.82 13.95
N LEU A 156 8.98 -15.26 12.78
CA LEU A 156 8.07 -14.40 12.02
C LEU A 156 7.16 -15.24 11.12
N ASP A 157 5.92 -14.78 10.88
CA ASP A 157 5.00 -15.51 10.03
C ASP A 157 5.56 -15.62 8.60
N LEU A 158 5.47 -16.82 8.03
CA LEU A 158 5.84 -17.11 6.64
C LEU A 158 4.67 -17.00 5.67
N GLN A 159 3.45 -17.21 6.16
CA GLN A 159 2.25 -17.31 5.36
C GLN A 159 1.12 -16.57 6.08
N TYR A 160 0.29 -15.89 5.31
CA TYR A 160 -0.87 -15.17 5.82
C TYR A 160 -2.00 -16.10 6.29
N GLY A 161 -1.89 -17.40 6.00
CA GLY A 161 -2.92 -18.41 6.20
C GLY A 161 -3.26 -19.07 4.87
N GLN A 162 -4.22 -20.00 4.87
CA GLN A 162 -4.77 -20.63 3.67
C GLN A 162 -6.23 -20.22 3.46
N ASN A 163 -6.52 -18.91 3.48
CA ASN A 163 -7.87 -18.44 3.20
C ASN A 163 -8.11 -18.44 1.67
N PRO A 164 -9.07 -19.19 1.13
CA PRO A 164 -9.35 -19.19 -0.32
C PRO A 164 -9.82 -17.83 -0.86
N LEU A 165 -10.25 -16.93 0.02
CA LEU A 165 -10.65 -15.57 -0.34
C LEU A 165 -9.46 -14.62 -0.50
N ASP A 166 -8.26 -15.01 -0.07
CA ASP A 166 -7.06 -14.18 -0.20
C ASP A 166 -6.63 -14.08 -1.67
N LEU A 167 -6.55 -12.85 -2.19
CA LEU A 167 -6.13 -12.58 -3.56
C LEU A 167 -4.71 -13.11 -3.86
N GLY A 168 -3.85 -13.24 -2.85
CA GLY A 168 -2.52 -13.83 -2.97
C GLY A 168 -2.55 -15.31 -3.37
N MET A 169 -3.70 -15.98 -3.23
CA MET A 169 -3.91 -17.39 -3.59
C MET A 169 -4.23 -17.63 -5.07
N ILE A 170 -4.63 -16.57 -5.80
CA ILE A 170 -4.98 -16.62 -7.22
C ILE A 170 -3.77 -17.11 -8.03
N GLU A 171 -3.98 -18.11 -8.89
CA GLU A 171 -2.90 -18.79 -9.61
C GLU A 171 -2.52 -18.07 -10.90
N GLU A 172 -3.51 -17.60 -11.64
CA GLU A 172 -3.27 -16.93 -12.92
C GLU A 172 -3.08 -15.43 -12.71
N LYS A 173 -2.06 -14.87 -13.39
CA LYS A 173 -1.72 -13.43 -13.29
C LYS A 173 -2.88 -12.55 -13.74
N GLU A 174 -3.55 -12.97 -14.81
CA GLU A 174 -4.66 -12.22 -15.39
C GLU A 174 -5.87 -12.17 -14.46
N ASP A 175 -6.23 -13.29 -13.85
CA ASP A 175 -7.32 -13.33 -12.86
C ASP A 175 -7.01 -12.44 -11.65
N PHE A 176 -5.76 -12.44 -11.18
CA PHE A 176 -5.33 -11.57 -10.09
C PHE A 176 -5.44 -10.09 -10.46
N LEU A 177 -4.97 -9.71 -11.65
CA LEU A 177 -5.07 -8.32 -12.13
C LEU A 177 -6.53 -7.91 -12.35
N ASN A 178 -7.38 -8.80 -12.86
CA ASN A 178 -8.80 -8.54 -13.06
C ASN A 178 -9.51 -8.31 -11.72
N GLU A 179 -9.24 -9.13 -10.70
CA GLU A 179 -9.79 -8.93 -9.35
C GLU A 179 -9.36 -7.59 -8.73
N LEU A 180 -8.07 -7.22 -8.88
CA LEU A 180 -7.62 -5.90 -8.43
C LEU A 180 -8.33 -4.76 -9.18
N VAL A 181 -8.50 -4.89 -10.49
CA VAL A 181 -9.23 -3.89 -11.29
C VAL A 181 -10.67 -3.76 -10.82
N ASP A 182 -11.36 -4.87 -10.54
CA ASP A 182 -12.74 -4.85 -10.06
C ASP A 182 -12.85 -4.21 -8.67
N ILE A 183 -11.92 -4.51 -7.78
CA ILE A 183 -11.84 -3.90 -6.44
C ILE A 183 -11.58 -2.39 -6.54
N PHE A 184 -10.59 -1.98 -7.34
CA PHE A 184 -10.29 -0.56 -7.52
C PHE A 184 -11.40 0.18 -8.30
N THR A 185 -12.16 -0.50 -9.16
CA THR A 185 -13.36 0.05 -9.77
C THR A 185 -14.46 0.32 -8.74
N LYS A 186 -14.68 -0.58 -7.79
CA LYS A 186 -15.61 -0.33 -6.67
C LYS A 186 -15.13 0.84 -5.80
N ILE A 187 -13.83 0.90 -5.50
CA ILE A 187 -13.23 2.01 -4.74
C ILE A 187 -13.40 3.34 -5.48
N HIS A 188 -13.38 3.36 -6.82
CA HIS A 188 -13.66 4.57 -7.60
C HIS A 188 -14.98 5.19 -7.15
N GLU A 189 -16.05 4.40 -7.02
CA GLU A 189 -17.37 4.90 -6.58
C GLU A 189 -17.39 5.48 -5.16
N LEU A 190 -16.52 4.97 -4.29
CA LEU A 190 -16.39 5.41 -2.90
C LEU A 190 -15.57 6.70 -2.75
N LEU A 191 -14.67 6.99 -3.70
CA LEU A 191 -13.86 8.19 -3.67
C LEU A 191 -14.68 9.45 -4.00
N LEU A 192 -14.43 10.51 -3.23
CA LEU A 192 -14.88 11.87 -3.54
C LEU A 192 -14.43 12.31 -4.95
N PRO A 193 -15.13 13.25 -5.60
CA PRO A 193 -14.63 13.89 -6.80
C PRO A 193 -13.21 14.43 -6.57
N GLN A 194 -12.31 14.16 -7.52
CA GLN A 194 -10.87 14.46 -7.41
C GLN A 194 -10.08 13.68 -6.36
N GLY A 195 -10.70 12.69 -5.70
CA GLY A 195 -10.04 11.78 -4.77
C GLY A 195 -8.94 10.96 -5.42
N HIS A 196 -8.01 10.47 -4.60
CA HIS A 196 -6.82 9.76 -5.06
C HIS A 196 -6.83 8.30 -4.64
N LEU A 197 -6.23 7.47 -5.48
CA LEU A 197 -5.91 6.08 -5.20
C LEU A 197 -4.39 5.93 -5.24
N ILE A 198 -3.81 5.47 -4.12
CA ILE A 198 -2.40 5.15 -4.00
C ILE A 198 -2.25 3.65 -3.79
N VAL A 199 -1.56 2.98 -4.72
CA VAL A 199 -1.35 1.54 -4.65
C VAL A 199 0.14 1.26 -4.56
N PHE A 200 0.57 0.67 -3.45
CA PHE A 200 1.91 0.12 -3.31
C PHE A 200 1.94 -1.28 -3.90
N ILE A 201 2.77 -1.49 -4.91
CA ILE A 201 2.88 -2.78 -5.61
C ILE A 201 4.33 -3.02 -6.04
N GLN A 202 4.71 -4.29 -6.18
CA GLN A 202 6.01 -4.69 -6.74
C GLN A 202 5.84 -5.41 -8.06
N ASN A 203 6.86 -5.31 -8.91
CA ASN A 203 7.09 -6.31 -9.93
C ASN A 203 7.59 -7.59 -9.26
N VAL A 204 7.07 -8.74 -9.67
CA VAL A 204 7.35 -10.02 -9.01
C VAL A 204 8.01 -10.96 -10.00
N ARG A 205 8.94 -11.79 -9.54
CA ARG A 205 9.58 -12.78 -10.41
C ARG A 205 8.83 -14.11 -10.40
N ASP A 206 8.39 -14.67 -11.52
CA ASP A 206 7.84 -16.03 -11.57
C ASP A 206 8.61 -16.87 -12.60
N LYS A 207 8.96 -18.10 -12.23
CA LYS A 207 9.73 -19.04 -13.07
C LYS A 207 10.94 -18.43 -13.79
N GLY A 208 11.64 -17.48 -13.14
CA GLY A 208 12.83 -16.81 -13.67
C GLY A 208 12.55 -15.47 -14.37
N GLU A 209 11.31 -15.22 -14.78
CA GLU A 209 10.92 -14.02 -15.51
C GLU A 209 10.38 -12.93 -14.58
N MET A 210 10.58 -11.66 -14.97
CA MET A 210 10.01 -10.52 -14.24
C MET A 210 8.59 -10.26 -14.73
N ILE A 211 7.63 -10.30 -13.82
CA ILE A 211 6.23 -10.00 -14.07
C ILE A 211 5.97 -8.54 -13.68
N PRO A 212 5.70 -7.64 -14.66
CA PRO A 212 5.67 -6.20 -14.45
C PRO A 212 4.31 -5.71 -13.93
N LEU A 213 3.84 -6.25 -12.80
CA LEU A 213 2.53 -5.90 -12.22
C LEU A 213 2.36 -4.39 -11.99
N ALA A 214 3.42 -3.69 -11.58
CA ALA A 214 3.39 -2.25 -11.34
C ALA A 214 3.22 -1.43 -12.62
N PHE A 215 3.48 -2.01 -13.79
CA PHE A 215 3.31 -1.35 -15.08
C PHE A 215 1.97 -1.72 -15.72
N GLU A 216 1.53 -2.97 -15.57
CA GLU A 216 0.26 -3.42 -16.13
C GLU A 216 -0.97 -2.87 -15.40
N LEU A 217 -0.94 -2.88 -14.05
CA LEU A 217 -2.08 -2.45 -13.25
C LEU A 217 -2.54 -1.01 -13.56
N PRO A 218 -1.68 0.03 -13.57
CA PRO A 218 -2.13 1.39 -13.82
C PRO A 218 -2.69 1.56 -15.24
N LEU A 219 -2.17 0.83 -16.24
CA LEU A 219 -2.70 0.85 -17.61
C LEU A 219 -4.16 0.36 -17.65
N ARG A 220 -4.47 -0.73 -16.94
CA ARG A 220 -5.84 -1.27 -16.86
C ARG A 220 -6.80 -0.34 -16.13
N LEU A 221 -6.31 0.38 -15.12
CA LEU A 221 -7.09 1.33 -14.34
C LEU A 221 -7.36 2.65 -15.07
N THR A 222 -6.71 2.92 -16.20
CA THR A 222 -6.87 4.21 -16.92
C THR A 222 -8.30 4.51 -17.37
N LYS A 223 -9.19 3.51 -17.45
CA LYS A 223 -10.61 3.75 -17.73
C LYS A 223 -11.30 4.58 -16.63
N TRP A 224 -10.96 4.34 -15.36
CA TRP A 224 -11.58 4.98 -14.19
C TRP A 224 -10.69 6.06 -13.56
N TYR A 225 -9.38 5.96 -13.76
CA TYR A 225 -8.41 6.81 -13.11
C TYR A 225 -7.47 7.49 -14.11
N SER A 226 -7.04 8.70 -13.80
CA SER A 226 -5.89 9.32 -14.44
C SER A 226 -4.64 8.90 -13.66
N PHE A 227 -3.71 8.23 -14.34
CA PHE A 227 -2.40 7.94 -13.78
C PHE A 227 -1.58 9.24 -13.74
N LEU A 228 -1.19 9.68 -12.54
CA LEU A 228 -0.43 10.92 -12.34
C LEU A 228 1.08 10.66 -12.26
N GLY A 229 1.48 9.40 -12.10
CA GLY A 229 2.87 8.96 -11.99
C GLY A 229 3.08 8.04 -10.80
N GLU A 230 4.34 7.80 -10.48
CA GLU A 230 4.75 6.89 -9.43
C GLU A 230 5.85 7.50 -8.55
N ARG A 231 5.92 7.03 -7.31
CA ARG A 231 7.09 7.22 -6.45
C ARG A 231 7.69 5.86 -6.11
N ILE A 232 9.01 5.78 -6.05
CA ILE A 232 9.73 4.54 -5.76
C ILE A 232 10.17 4.54 -4.30
N TRP A 233 9.63 3.61 -3.51
CA TRP A 233 10.07 3.36 -2.16
C TRP A 233 11.25 2.38 -2.17
N LEU A 234 12.44 2.84 -1.79
CA LEU A 234 13.66 2.05 -1.71
C LEU A 234 13.81 1.41 -0.32
N GLN A 235 14.17 0.13 -0.26
CA GLN A 235 14.34 -0.65 0.97
C GLN A 235 15.82 -1.00 1.18
N ASN A 236 16.56 -0.10 1.83
CA ASN A 236 18.02 -0.23 1.97
C ASN A 236 18.47 -1.33 2.94
N GLN A 237 17.62 -1.74 3.89
CA GLN A 237 17.93 -2.82 4.85
C GLN A 237 17.83 -4.23 4.24
N LYS A 238 17.38 -4.38 3.00
CA LYS A 238 17.39 -5.69 2.34
C LYS A 238 18.81 -6.05 1.90
N ASN A 239 19.27 -7.23 2.31
CA ASN A 239 20.58 -7.76 1.93
C ASN A 239 20.64 -8.10 0.44
N LEU A 240 21.73 -7.72 -0.23
CA LEU A 240 22.02 -8.16 -1.59
C LEU A 240 22.47 -9.62 -1.61
N ARG A 241 21.99 -10.37 -2.59
CA ARG A 241 22.43 -11.74 -2.85
C ARG A 241 22.92 -11.88 -4.29
N PRO A 242 23.91 -12.75 -4.55
CA PRO A 242 24.46 -12.98 -5.89
C PRO A 242 23.54 -13.90 -6.71
N TYR A 243 22.25 -13.55 -6.81
CA TYR A 243 21.29 -14.38 -7.55
C TYR A 243 21.71 -14.51 -9.02
N GLY A 244 21.62 -15.72 -9.54
CA GLY A 244 21.95 -16.04 -10.93
C GLY A 244 23.44 -16.20 -11.21
N TYR A 245 24.37 -15.79 -10.33
CA TYR A 245 25.80 -15.96 -10.57
C TYR A 245 26.21 -17.45 -10.57
N PRO A 246 27.13 -17.88 -11.46
CA PRO A 246 27.70 -17.16 -12.61
C PRO A 246 26.89 -17.29 -13.92
N TYR A 247 25.71 -17.93 -13.89
CA TYR A 247 25.05 -18.47 -15.08
C TYR A 247 23.98 -17.57 -15.72
N SER A 248 23.42 -16.59 -15.00
CA SER A 248 22.26 -15.81 -15.45
C SER A 248 22.13 -14.46 -14.73
N PHE A 249 21.37 -13.53 -15.33
CA PHE A 249 20.99 -12.28 -14.66
C PHE A 249 19.74 -12.48 -13.82
N VAL A 250 19.86 -12.22 -12.51
CA VAL A 250 18.72 -12.17 -11.60
C VAL A 250 18.85 -10.92 -10.73
N SER A 251 17.92 -9.99 -10.90
CA SER A 251 17.92 -8.74 -10.13
C SER A 251 17.48 -8.95 -8.67
N ASN A 252 18.12 -8.20 -7.77
CA ASN A 252 17.64 -7.97 -6.41
C ASN A 252 16.55 -6.88 -6.46
N VAL A 253 15.28 -7.23 -6.19
CA VAL A 253 14.16 -6.27 -6.19
C VAL A 253 13.97 -5.70 -4.79
N HIS A 254 14.50 -4.49 -4.55
CA HIS A 254 14.53 -3.83 -3.24
C HIS A 254 13.67 -2.58 -3.19
N HIS A 255 12.62 -2.52 -4.00
CA HIS A 255 11.73 -1.37 -4.03
C HIS A 255 10.28 -1.74 -4.27
N HIS A 256 9.38 -0.85 -3.86
CA HIS A 256 7.98 -0.86 -4.26
C HIS A 256 7.69 0.38 -5.10
N TYR A 257 6.70 0.25 -5.96
CA TYR A 257 6.11 1.38 -6.67
C TYR A 257 4.89 1.84 -5.88
N ALA A 258 4.87 3.11 -5.48
CA ALA A 258 3.68 3.80 -5.03
C ALA A 258 3.03 4.46 -6.26
N LEU A 259 2.06 3.78 -6.86
CA LEU A 259 1.33 4.28 -8.02
C LEU A 259 0.35 5.36 -7.57
N ILE A 260 0.38 6.52 -8.23
CA ILE A 260 -0.45 7.68 -7.89
C ILE A 260 -1.52 7.83 -8.97
N LEU A 261 -2.77 7.55 -8.59
CA LEU A 261 -3.93 7.63 -9.47
C LEU A 261 -4.93 8.64 -8.93
N LYS A 262 -5.62 9.33 -9.83
CA LYS A 262 -6.68 10.28 -9.49
C LYS A 262 -8.00 9.87 -10.14
N LYS A 263 -9.08 9.88 -9.37
CA LYS A 263 -10.43 9.57 -9.86
C LYS A 263 -10.77 10.44 -11.08
N ARG A 264 -11.17 9.83 -12.20
CA ARG A 264 -11.74 10.55 -13.34
C ARG A 264 -13.18 10.97 -13.04
N LYS A 265 -13.59 12.08 -13.65
CA LYS A 265 -14.98 12.54 -13.63
C LYS A 265 -15.89 11.54 -14.34
#